data_AF-A0A1Q3HL67-F1
#
_entry.id   AF-A0A1Q3HL67-F1
#
_cell.length_a   1.000
_cell.length_b   1.000
_cell.length_c   1.000
_cell.angle_alpha   90.00
_cell.angle_beta   90.00
_cell.angle_gamma   90.00
#
_symmetry.space_group_name_H-M   'P 1'
#
loop_
_entity.id
_entity.type
_entity.pdbx_description
1 polymer ?
#
loop_
_entity_poly.entity_id
_entity_poly.type
_entity_poly.pdbx_seq_one_letter_code
_entity_poly.pdbx_strand_id
1 'polypeptide(L)'
;MKRYFGVIVIIAGVLIGGLMTYRASSAKALAAQREAEFSRIQGAYLERVGWMRTNPDEASYRQELAPFFKTYFEQISAHQNRFKLSKDFDAYLVELEKRGEKEDRAADRKAYYEYTRKVFDQMREGRYKPEWTATDKGMRLDVVSSDVVPVLNKPQVRLQLALWGAHREERTDGKVKKMVTSASFKTQWKLTDERGKLIGEMTGEDPSMKIDYPERFIAEFPPQMVLGHYDMDLVPNEVKKMEITFNVSSRAASGGDATATYVWKLDVPSEWRLGAGEKWEGAEVTERSEEEIDPSKAQKK
;
A
#
# COMPACT_ATOMS: atom_id res chain seq x y z
N MET A 1 -58.60 14.02 -39.61
CA MET A 1 -57.56 14.13 -38.56
C MET A 1 -57.32 12.84 -37.77
N LYS A 2 -58.34 12.06 -37.35
CA LYS A 2 -58.13 10.84 -36.53
C LYS A 2 -57.29 9.72 -37.20
N ARG A 3 -57.30 9.59 -38.53
CA ARG A 3 -56.54 8.56 -39.28
C ARG A 3 -55.03 8.83 -39.39
N TYR A 4 -54.61 10.09 -39.33
CA TYR A 4 -53.19 10.47 -39.40
C TYR A 4 -52.52 10.53 -38.02
N PHE A 5 -53.31 10.68 -36.95
CA PHE A 5 -52.81 10.72 -35.59
C PHE A 5 -52.13 9.42 -35.16
N GLY A 6 -52.70 8.25 -35.52
CA GLY A 6 -52.08 6.95 -35.23
C GLY A 6 -50.73 6.74 -35.93
N VAL A 7 -50.59 7.20 -37.17
CA VAL A 7 -49.32 7.12 -37.93
C VAL A 7 -48.27 8.05 -37.34
N ILE A 8 -48.65 9.28 -36.96
CA ILE A 8 -47.76 10.24 -36.30
C ILE A 8 -47.24 9.70 -34.96
N VAL A 9 -48.09 9.06 -34.16
CA VAL A 9 -47.71 8.45 -32.88
C VAL A 9 -46.72 7.30 -33.07
N ILE A 10 -46.92 6.45 -34.09
CA ILE A 10 -46.00 5.34 -34.40
C ILE A 10 -44.64 5.89 -34.87
N ILE A 11 -44.62 6.87 -35.77
CA ILE A 11 -43.38 7.50 -36.24
C ILE A 11 -42.63 8.16 -35.07
N ALA A 12 -43.35 8.89 -34.21
CA ALA A 12 -42.76 9.47 -33.01
C ALA A 12 -42.20 8.39 -32.07
N GLY A 13 -42.90 7.28 -31.88
CA GLY A 13 -42.43 6.14 -31.09
C GLY A 13 -41.17 5.48 -31.65
N VAL A 14 -41.08 5.29 -32.97
CA VAL A 14 -39.89 4.75 -33.64
C VAL A 14 -38.70 5.72 -33.54
N LEU A 15 -38.94 7.02 -33.71
CA LEU A 15 -37.88 8.04 -33.57
C LEU A 15 -37.37 8.14 -32.13
N ILE A 16 -38.26 8.11 -31.14
CA ILE A 16 -37.89 8.10 -29.71
C ILE A 16 -37.16 6.80 -29.36
N GLY A 17 -37.67 5.65 -29.81
CA GLY A 17 -37.05 4.35 -29.59
C GLY A 17 -35.65 4.25 -30.20
N GLY A 18 -35.48 4.72 -31.44
CA GLY A 18 -34.20 4.80 -32.13
C GLY A 18 -33.21 5.76 -31.47
N LEU A 19 -33.68 6.93 -30.99
CA LEU A 19 -32.85 7.87 -30.25
C LEU A 19 -32.38 7.28 -28.90
N MET A 20 -33.26 6.56 -28.19
CA MET A 20 -32.90 5.88 -26.94
C MET A 20 -31.90 4.75 -27.16
N THR A 21 -32.07 3.92 -28.20
CA THR A 21 -31.10 2.85 -28.53
C THR A 21 -29.77 3.43 -28.97
N TYR A 22 -29.77 4.48 -29.80
CA TYR A 22 -28.55 5.19 -30.20
C TYR A 22 -27.82 5.79 -29.01
N ARG A 23 -28.53 6.46 -28.09
CA ARG A 23 -27.95 7.01 -26.86
C ARG A 23 -27.38 5.93 -25.95
N ALA A 24 -28.10 4.82 -25.75
CA ALA A 24 -27.63 3.71 -24.94
C ALA A 24 -26.39 3.02 -25.56
N SER A 25 -26.38 2.83 -26.88
CA SER A 25 -25.22 2.29 -27.60
C SER A 25 -24.01 3.24 -27.53
N SER A 26 -24.24 4.53 -27.75
CA SER A 26 -23.19 5.56 -27.66
C SER A 26 -22.61 5.67 -26.24
N ALA A 27 -23.47 5.57 -25.22
CA ALA A 27 -23.02 5.56 -23.82
C ALA A 27 -22.20 4.32 -23.48
N LYS A 28 -22.59 3.13 -23.98
CA LYS A 28 -21.80 1.89 -23.83
C LYS A 28 -20.46 2.00 -24.55
N ALA A 29 -20.43 2.54 -25.77
CA ALA A 29 -19.20 2.74 -26.52
C ALA A 29 -18.25 3.72 -25.81
N LEU A 30 -18.79 4.83 -25.28
CA LEU A 30 -18.01 5.80 -24.50
C LEU A 30 -17.45 5.19 -23.21
N ALA A 31 -18.27 4.39 -22.50
CA ALA A 31 -17.82 3.69 -21.29
C ALA A 31 -16.71 2.67 -21.59
N ALA A 32 -16.84 1.91 -22.68
CA ALA A 32 -15.80 0.96 -23.12
C ALA A 32 -14.50 1.68 -23.52
N GLN A 33 -14.61 2.81 -24.22
CA GLN A 33 -13.45 3.63 -24.57
C GLN A 33 -12.75 4.20 -23.33
N ARG A 34 -13.53 4.65 -22.34
CA ARG A 34 -13.00 5.12 -21.04
C ARG A 34 -12.22 4.01 -20.34
N GLU A 35 -12.82 2.83 -20.19
CA GLU A 35 -12.19 1.69 -19.54
C GLU A 35 -10.87 1.30 -20.24
N ALA A 36 -10.90 1.17 -21.57
CA ALA A 36 -9.74 0.79 -22.36
C ALA A 36 -8.60 1.81 -22.25
N GLU A 37 -8.91 3.12 -22.25
CA GLU A 37 -7.88 4.15 -22.08
C GLU A 37 -7.29 4.13 -20.67
N PHE A 38 -8.11 3.92 -19.64
CA PHE A 38 -7.65 3.81 -18.28
C PHE A 38 -6.74 2.58 -18.09
N SER A 39 -7.13 1.41 -18.60
CA SER A 39 -6.30 0.20 -18.60
C SER A 39 -4.98 0.41 -19.34
N ARG A 40 -4.96 1.19 -20.43
CA ARG A 40 -3.72 1.52 -21.15
C ARG A 40 -2.77 2.36 -20.29
N ILE A 41 -3.29 3.32 -19.52
CA ILE A 41 -2.47 4.14 -18.59
C ILE A 41 -1.86 3.24 -17.51
N GLN A 42 -2.67 2.36 -16.91
CA GLN A 42 -2.19 1.39 -15.93
C GLN A 42 -1.15 0.43 -16.54
N GLY A 43 -1.36 -0.06 -17.76
CA GLY A 43 -0.38 -0.88 -18.49
C GLY A 43 0.95 -0.15 -18.71
N ALA A 44 0.91 1.08 -19.21
CA ALA A 44 2.10 1.89 -19.41
C ALA A 44 2.83 2.24 -18.10
N TYR A 45 2.12 2.32 -16.98
CA TYR A 45 2.74 2.40 -15.65
C TYR A 45 3.46 1.10 -15.29
N LEU A 46 2.79 -0.05 -15.44
CA LEU A 46 3.32 -1.38 -15.09
C LEU A 46 4.56 -1.77 -15.89
N GLU A 47 4.65 -1.35 -17.16
CA GLU A 47 5.84 -1.54 -17.98
C GLU A 47 7.07 -0.77 -17.45
N ARG A 48 6.85 0.40 -16.85
CA ARG A 48 7.92 1.28 -16.36
C ARG A 48 8.28 1.02 -14.90
N VAL A 49 7.30 0.68 -14.07
CA VAL A 49 7.51 0.42 -12.63
C VAL A 49 8.46 -0.77 -12.41
N GLY A 50 8.53 -1.70 -13.36
CA GLY A 50 9.46 -2.83 -13.33
C GLY A 50 10.93 -2.41 -13.18
N TRP A 51 11.33 -1.36 -13.90
CA TRP A 51 12.68 -0.79 -13.83
C TRP A 51 12.90 0.01 -12.55
N MET A 52 11.91 0.82 -12.16
CA MET A 52 11.95 1.60 -10.92
C MET A 52 12.14 0.73 -9.69
N ARG A 53 11.34 -0.34 -9.55
CA ARG A 53 11.38 -1.19 -8.36
C ARG A 53 12.71 -1.95 -8.24
N THR A 54 13.31 -2.36 -9.36
CA THR A 54 14.53 -3.18 -9.37
C THR A 54 15.83 -2.40 -9.28
N ASN A 55 15.79 -1.06 -9.27
CA ASN A 55 16.99 -0.22 -9.23
C ASN A 55 17.72 -0.30 -7.87
N PRO A 56 18.88 -0.97 -7.75
CA PRO A 56 19.54 -1.14 -6.45
C PRO A 56 20.13 0.16 -5.89
N ASP A 57 20.34 1.20 -6.71
CA ASP A 57 20.83 2.49 -6.25
C ASP A 57 19.68 3.31 -5.64
N GLU A 58 19.66 3.38 -4.31
CA GLU A 58 18.65 4.14 -3.57
C GLU A 58 18.63 5.64 -3.93
N ALA A 59 19.79 6.24 -4.22
CA ALA A 59 19.87 7.67 -4.50
C ALA A 59 19.22 8.00 -5.84
N SER A 60 19.59 7.26 -6.89
CA SER A 60 18.93 7.33 -8.20
C SER A 60 17.43 7.04 -8.09
N TYR A 61 17.04 5.96 -7.39
CA TYR A 61 15.63 5.63 -7.18
C TYR A 61 14.84 6.81 -6.57
N ARG A 62 15.35 7.39 -5.48
CA ARG A 62 14.68 8.53 -4.81
C ARG A 62 14.56 9.76 -5.73
N GLN A 63 15.54 10.01 -6.59
CA GLN A 63 15.50 11.12 -7.55
C GLN A 63 14.48 10.89 -8.68
N GLU A 64 14.29 9.64 -9.08
CA GLU A 64 13.40 9.26 -10.18
C GLU A 64 11.93 9.12 -9.77
N LEU A 65 11.63 8.95 -8.47
CA LEU A 65 10.27 8.79 -7.97
C LEU A 65 9.32 9.93 -8.36
N ALA A 66 9.71 11.18 -8.11
CA ALA A 66 8.88 12.34 -8.41
C ALA A 66 8.56 12.49 -9.91
N PRO A 67 9.54 12.47 -10.84
CA PRO A 67 9.25 12.53 -12.27
C PRO A 67 8.47 11.32 -12.79
N PHE A 68 8.73 10.12 -12.24
CA PHE A 68 7.98 8.91 -12.56
C PHE A 68 6.50 9.06 -12.24
N PHE A 69 6.16 9.44 -10.99
CA PHE A 69 4.77 9.65 -10.59
C PHE A 69 4.11 10.83 -11.29
N LYS A 70 4.84 11.94 -11.48
CA LYS A 70 4.33 13.09 -12.24
C LYS A 70 3.82 12.66 -13.63
N THR A 71 4.61 11.88 -14.35
CA THR A 71 4.23 11.38 -15.68
C THR A 71 2.96 10.53 -15.64
N TYR A 72 2.81 9.67 -14.62
CA TYR A 72 1.59 8.87 -14.43
C TYR A 72 0.37 9.76 -14.16
N PHE A 73 0.47 10.71 -13.23
CA PHE A 73 -0.66 11.57 -12.85
C PHE A 73 -1.04 12.60 -13.91
N GLU A 74 -0.11 12.99 -14.78
CA GLU A 74 -0.42 13.77 -15.99
C GLU A 74 -1.32 12.97 -16.95
N GLN A 75 -1.05 11.67 -17.14
CA GLN A 75 -1.90 10.80 -17.97
C GLN A 75 -3.29 10.60 -17.34
N ILE A 76 -3.35 10.41 -16.01
CA ILE A 76 -4.62 10.34 -15.27
C ILE A 76 -5.41 11.64 -15.42
N SER A 77 -4.76 12.79 -15.26
CA SER A 77 -5.41 14.10 -15.39
C SER A 77 -5.95 14.32 -16.81
N ALA A 78 -5.19 13.92 -17.83
CA ALA A 78 -5.63 13.97 -19.22
C ALA A 78 -6.85 13.06 -19.47
N HIS A 79 -6.84 11.85 -18.92
CA HIS A 79 -7.97 10.92 -18.98
C HIS A 79 -9.23 11.51 -18.33
N GLN A 80 -9.11 12.04 -17.11
CA GLN A 80 -10.22 12.66 -16.40
C GLN A 80 -10.80 13.86 -17.16
N ASN A 81 -9.93 14.72 -17.72
CA ASN A 81 -10.36 15.86 -18.53
C ASN A 81 -11.12 15.40 -19.80
N ARG A 82 -10.62 14.37 -20.50
CA ARG A 82 -11.22 13.84 -21.74
C ARG A 82 -12.64 13.30 -21.50
N PHE A 83 -12.83 12.56 -20.41
CA PHE A 83 -14.12 11.93 -20.09
C PHE A 83 -14.97 12.73 -19.09
N LYS A 84 -14.55 13.95 -18.73
CA LYS A 84 -15.25 14.84 -17.78
C LYS A 84 -15.53 14.16 -16.43
N LEU A 85 -14.54 13.42 -15.93
CA LEU A 85 -14.61 12.75 -14.63
C LEU A 85 -14.33 13.74 -13.50
N SER A 86 -14.77 13.40 -12.27
CA SER A 86 -14.37 14.15 -11.08
C SER A 86 -12.86 14.05 -10.85
N LYS A 87 -12.30 15.10 -10.26
CA LYS A 87 -10.87 15.20 -9.88
C LYS A 87 -10.66 15.05 -8.38
N ASP A 88 -11.73 14.80 -7.63
CA ASP A 88 -11.69 14.80 -6.16
C ASP A 88 -11.22 13.46 -5.61
N PHE A 89 -11.26 12.39 -6.43
CA PHE A 89 -10.89 11.01 -6.08
C PHE A 89 -11.64 10.41 -4.86
N ASP A 90 -12.65 11.10 -4.32
CA ASP A 90 -13.45 10.71 -3.16
C ASP A 90 -14.68 9.84 -3.52
N ALA A 91 -14.70 9.26 -4.72
CA ALA A 91 -15.85 8.47 -5.20
C ALA A 91 -16.20 7.31 -4.25
N TYR A 92 -15.21 6.70 -3.60
CA TYR A 92 -15.41 5.66 -2.60
C TYR A 92 -16.17 6.15 -1.36
N LEU A 93 -15.87 7.36 -0.86
CA LEU A 93 -16.60 7.93 0.28
C LEU A 93 -18.06 8.20 -0.08
N VAL A 94 -18.31 8.74 -1.27
CA VAL A 94 -19.67 8.96 -1.77
C VAL A 94 -20.44 7.64 -1.88
N GLU A 95 -19.79 6.56 -2.33
CA GLU A 95 -20.41 5.23 -2.35
C GLU A 95 -20.67 4.68 -0.94
N LEU A 96 -19.73 4.87 -0.02
CA LEU A 96 -19.85 4.42 1.37
C LEU A 96 -21.03 5.12 2.06
N GLU A 97 -21.16 6.43 1.89
CA GLU A 97 -22.29 7.23 2.40
C GLU A 97 -23.63 6.76 1.82
N LYS A 98 -23.68 6.48 0.51
CA LYS A 98 -24.89 5.96 -0.15
C LYS A 98 -25.31 4.58 0.36
N ARG A 99 -24.37 3.76 0.83
CA ARG A 99 -24.65 2.43 1.41
C ARG A 99 -25.19 2.54 2.85
N GLY A 100 -25.05 3.70 3.49
CA GLY A 100 -25.63 4.05 4.79
C GLY A 100 -24.91 3.44 6.01
N GLU A 101 -25.16 4.00 7.19
CA GLU A 101 -24.60 3.64 8.52
C GLU A 101 -24.93 2.21 9.00
N LYS A 102 -25.57 1.36 8.18
CA LYS A 102 -25.91 -0.02 8.56
C LYS A 102 -24.72 -0.98 8.52
N GLU A 103 -23.53 -0.48 8.21
CA GLU A 103 -22.32 -1.28 8.20
C GLU A 103 -21.52 -0.97 9.47
N ASP A 104 -21.47 -1.92 10.41
CA ASP A 104 -20.68 -1.86 11.67
C ASP A 104 -19.18 -1.55 11.43
N ARG A 105 -18.73 -1.60 10.17
CA ARG A 105 -17.35 -1.37 9.72
C ARG A 105 -17.16 -0.09 8.90
N ALA A 106 -18.14 0.81 8.85
CA ALA A 106 -18.04 2.07 8.09
C ALA A 106 -16.86 2.93 8.57
N ALA A 107 -16.65 3.01 9.89
CA ALA A 107 -15.52 3.74 10.48
C ALA A 107 -14.16 3.13 10.08
N ASP A 108 -14.02 1.80 10.15
CA ASP A 108 -12.82 1.10 9.69
C ASP A 108 -12.55 1.42 8.21
N ARG A 109 -13.56 1.23 7.34
CA ARG A 109 -13.44 1.46 5.89
C ARG A 109 -13.01 2.89 5.57
N LYS A 110 -13.52 3.87 6.32
CA LYS A 110 -13.11 5.27 6.21
C LYS A 110 -11.65 5.46 6.61
N ALA A 111 -11.20 4.85 7.72
CA ALA A 111 -9.79 4.91 8.13
C ALA A 111 -8.85 4.30 7.07
N TYR A 112 -9.22 3.15 6.47
CA TYR A 112 -8.45 2.55 5.37
C TYR A 112 -8.42 3.46 4.12
N TYR A 113 -9.53 4.11 3.79
CA TYR A 113 -9.58 5.10 2.72
C TYR A 113 -8.65 6.28 3.00
N GLU A 114 -8.74 6.89 4.17
CA GLU A 114 -7.94 8.06 4.57
C GLU A 114 -6.44 7.75 4.55
N TYR A 115 -6.05 6.56 5.04
CA TYR A 115 -4.68 6.10 4.96
C TYR A 115 -4.19 5.93 3.51
N THR A 116 -5.01 5.30 2.65
CA THR A 116 -4.71 5.17 1.21
C THR A 116 -4.60 6.54 0.55
N ARG A 117 -5.51 7.46 0.90
CA ARG A 117 -5.57 8.80 0.32
C ARG A 117 -4.34 9.63 0.68
N LYS A 118 -3.88 9.56 1.93
CA LYS A 118 -2.65 10.21 2.37
C LYS A 118 -1.46 9.82 1.49
N VAL A 119 -1.26 8.52 1.26
CA VAL A 119 -0.16 8.01 0.42
C VAL A 119 -0.35 8.39 -1.05
N PHE A 120 -1.58 8.30 -1.55
CA PHE A 120 -1.92 8.71 -2.92
C PHE A 120 -1.57 10.18 -3.18
N ASP A 121 -1.96 11.08 -2.28
CA ASP A 121 -1.68 12.51 -2.42
C ASP A 121 -0.18 12.80 -2.32
N GLN A 122 0.56 12.09 -1.47
CA GLN A 122 2.02 12.20 -1.44
C GLN A 122 2.64 11.86 -2.81
N MET A 123 2.19 10.78 -3.47
CA MET A 123 2.69 10.40 -4.80
C MET A 123 2.29 11.43 -5.86
N ARG A 124 1.03 11.85 -5.84
CA ARG A 124 0.47 12.81 -6.80
C ARG A 124 1.15 14.18 -6.73
N GLU A 125 1.50 14.61 -5.53
CA GLU A 125 2.11 15.92 -5.28
C GLU A 125 3.64 15.88 -5.33
N GLY A 126 4.25 14.72 -5.64
CA GLY A 126 5.71 14.54 -5.66
C GLY A 126 6.36 14.65 -4.28
N ARG A 127 5.57 14.47 -3.21
CA ARG A 127 6.02 14.47 -1.81
C ARG A 127 6.36 13.08 -1.29
N TYR A 128 6.05 12.02 -2.05
CA TYR A 128 6.43 10.64 -1.74
C TYR A 128 7.95 10.49 -1.81
N LYS A 129 8.59 10.41 -0.65
CA LYS A 129 10.04 10.35 -0.49
C LYS A 129 10.38 9.39 0.65
N PRO A 130 10.66 8.12 0.37
CA PRO A 130 10.92 7.15 1.42
C PRO A 130 12.25 7.43 2.14
N GLU A 131 12.21 7.33 3.46
CA GLU A 131 13.38 7.45 4.34
C GLU A 131 14.35 6.31 4.09
N TRP A 132 13.85 5.07 4.03
CA TRP A 132 14.63 3.88 3.69
C TRP A 132 13.95 3.13 2.55
N THR A 133 14.76 2.54 1.67
CA THR A 133 14.25 1.82 0.52
C THR A 133 15.23 0.75 0.10
N ALA A 134 14.72 -0.42 -0.26
CA ALA A 134 15.55 -1.52 -0.73
C ALA A 134 14.77 -2.40 -1.70
N THR A 135 15.49 -3.09 -2.58
CA THR A 135 14.89 -4.05 -3.52
C THR A 135 15.51 -5.43 -3.36
N ASP A 136 14.67 -6.44 -3.43
CA ASP A 136 15.09 -7.84 -3.51
C ASP A 136 14.02 -8.66 -4.24
N LYS A 137 14.45 -9.67 -5.00
CA LYS A 137 13.59 -10.56 -5.81
C LYS A 137 12.51 -9.86 -6.65
N GLY A 138 12.80 -8.66 -7.16
CA GLY A 138 11.87 -7.86 -7.94
C GLY A 138 10.83 -7.10 -7.12
N MET A 139 10.76 -7.30 -5.81
CA MET A 139 9.97 -6.45 -4.92
C MET A 139 10.82 -5.26 -4.44
N ARG A 140 10.15 -4.18 -4.08
CA ARG A 140 10.77 -3.04 -3.39
C ARG A 140 9.98 -2.71 -2.14
N LEU A 141 10.67 -2.60 -1.02
CA LEU A 141 10.10 -2.13 0.22
C LEU A 141 10.60 -0.73 0.51
N ASP A 142 9.64 0.19 0.62
CA ASP A 142 9.85 1.56 1.05
C ASP A 142 9.35 1.72 2.49
N VAL A 143 10.21 2.22 3.37
CA VAL A 143 9.81 2.82 4.65
C VAL A 143 9.64 4.31 4.40
N VAL A 144 8.37 4.73 4.28
CA VAL A 144 7.97 6.07 3.86
C VAL A 144 8.24 7.10 4.96
N SER A 145 7.95 6.75 6.20
CA SER A 145 8.29 7.57 7.37
C SER A 145 8.45 6.72 8.63
N SER A 146 9.12 7.28 9.64
CA SER A 146 9.39 6.63 10.92
C SER A 146 9.12 7.55 12.12
N ASP A 147 7.88 8.01 12.23
CA ASP A 147 7.46 9.04 13.19
C ASP A 147 7.04 8.46 14.55
N VAL A 148 7.32 9.15 15.65
CA VAL A 148 6.72 8.83 16.96
C VAL A 148 5.31 9.39 17.01
N VAL A 149 4.32 8.51 17.21
CA VAL A 149 2.90 8.85 17.26
C VAL A 149 2.24 8.30 18.52
N PRO A 150 1.22 8.98 19.08
CA PRO A 150 0.43 8.44 20.16
C PRO A 150 -0.54 7.36 19.63
N VAL A 151 -0.42 6.14 20.13
CA VAL A 151 -1.34 5.03 19.87
C VAL A 151 -1.92 4.58 21.21
N LEU A 152 -3.24 4.67 21.37
CA LEU A 152 -3.92 4.38 22.65
C LEU A 152 -3.29 5.12 23.85
N ASN A 153 -2.91 6.39 23.65
CA ASN A 153 -2.21 7.25 24.62
C ASN A 153 -0.79 6.80 25.01
N LYS A 154 -0.18 5.86 24.29
CA LYS A 154 1.23 5.47 24.45
C LYS A 154 2.04 5.94 23.24
N PRO A 155 3.25 6.51 23.44
CA PRO A 155 4.12 6.83 22.33
C PRO A 155 4.65 5.54 21.69
N GLN A 156 4.50 5.42 20.37
CA GLN A 156 5.02 4.31 19.58
C GLN A 156 5.69 4.87 18.32
N VAL A 157 6.74 4.21 17.84
CA VAL A 157 7.37 4.51 16.56
C VAL A 157 6.54 3.86 15.46
N ARG A 158 5.93 4.67 14.59
CA ARG A 158 5.16 4.21 13.44
C ARG A 158 6.02 4.17 12.20
N LEU A 159 6.33 2.97 11.73
CA LEU A 159 7.03 2.73 10.46
C LEU A 159 5.98 2.60 9.35
N GLN A 160 5.82 3.63 8.52
CA GLN A 160 4.89 3.59 7.38
C GLN A 160 5.54 2.88 6.20
N LEU A 161 4.87 1.86 5.66
CA LEU A 161 5.40 0.98 4.63
C LEU A 161 4.64 1.09 3.32
N ALA A 162 5.38 0.98 2.23
CA ALA A 162 4.86 0.73 0.90
C ALA A 162 5.69 -0.37 0.23
N LEU A 163 5.07 -1.51 -0.05
CA LEU A 163 5.67 -2.61 -0.79
C LEU A 163 5.20 -2.56 -2.25
N TRP A 164 6.15 -2.62 -3.18
CA TRP A 164 5.92 -2.53 -4.61
C TRP A 164 6.21 -3.88 -5.26
N GLY A 165 5.38 -4.25 -6.24
CA GLY A 165 5.64 -5.40 -7.11
C GLY A 165 5.33 -6.76 -6.47
N ALA A 166 4.57 -6.78 -5.37
CA ALA A 166 4.02 -8.01 -4.83
C ALA A 166 3.00 -8.63 -5.79
N HIS A 167 3.05 -9.95 -5.94
CA HIS A 167 2.13 -10.70 -6.79
C HIS A 167 0.70 -10.66 -6.24
N ARG A 168 -0.25 -10.53 -7.16
CA ARG A 168 -1.68 -10.53 -6.86
C ARG A 168 -2.32 -11.78 -7.43
N GLU A 169 -3.30 -12.27 -6.69
CA GLU A 169 -4.13 -13.40 -7.08
C GLU A 169 -5.60 -12.98 -7.04
N GLU A 170 -6.34 -13.37 -8.07
CA GLU A 170 -7.80 -13.29 -8.04
C GLU A 170 -8.32 -14.48 -7.25
N ARG A 171 -8.71 -14.26 -5.98
CA ARG A 171 -9.36 -15.30 -5.17
C ARG A 171 -10.86 -15.23 -5.38
N THR A 172 -11.48 -16.39 -5.57
CA THR A 172 -12.94 -16.51 -5.62
C THR A 172 -13.44 -16.93 -4.24
N ASP A 173 -14.17 -16.04 -3.59
CA ASP A 173 -14.86 -16.31 -2.33
C ASP A 173 -16.36 -16.45 -2.61
N GLY A 174 -16.81 -17.69 -2.80
CA GLY A 174 -18.17 -18.00 -3.25
C GLY A 174 -18.49 -17.42 -4.64
N LYS A 175 -19.37 -16.42 -4.71
CA LYS A 175 -19.74 -15.71 -5.96
C LYS A 175 -18.95 -14.41 -6.18
N VAL A 176 -18.10 -14.00 -5.23
CA VAL A 176 -17.37 -12.73 -5.30
C VAL A 176 -15.92 -13.02 -5.65
N LYS A 177 -15.46 -12.43 -6.76
CA LYS A 177 -14.04 -12.40 -7.08
C LYS A 177 -13.40 -11.23 -6.34
N LYS A 178 -12.32 -11.51 -5.60
CA LYS A 178 -11.57 -10.51 -4.85
C LYS A 178 -10.11 -10.59 -5.26
N MET A 179 -9.55 -9.46 -5.68
CA MET A 179 -8.11 -9.34 -5.82
C MET A 179 -7.49 -9.32 -4.43
N VAL A 180 -6.62 -10.28 -4.15
CA VAL A 180 -5.86 -10.37 -2.90
C VAL A 180 -4.39 -10.40 -3.26
N THR A 181 -3.60 -9.53 -2.65
CA THR A 181 -2.14 -9.62 -2.76
C THR A 181 -1.68 -10.70 -1.81
N SER A 182 -0.84 -11.61 -2.30
CA SER A 182 -0.31 -12.73 -1.53
C SER A 182 0.92 -12.36 -0.71
N ALA A 183 1.11 -11.07 -0.41
CA ALA A 183 2.22 -10.62 0.40
C ALA A 183 1.98 -11.03 1.86
N SER A 184 2.96 -11.61 2.53
CA SER A 184 2.94 -11.82 3.98
C SER A 184 4.26 -11.33 4.56
N PHE A 185 4.21 -10.62 5.68
CA PHE A 185 5.39 -10.04 6.29
C PHE A 185 5.79 -10.80 7.55
N LYS A 186 7.10 -10.93 7.76
CA LYS A 186 7.72 -11.32 9.02
C LYS A 186 8.85 -10.35 9.31
N THR A 187 8.71 -9.58 10.36
CA THR A 187 9.63 -8.51 10.73
C THR A 187 10.31 -8.84 12.05
N GLN A 188 11.59 -8.52 12.14
CA GLN A 188 12.39 -8.68 13.35
C GLN A 188 13.19 -7.41 13.60
N TRP A 189 13.19 -6.95 14.84
CA TRP A 189 14.05 -5.86 15.32
C TRP A 189 15.01 -6.43 16.34
N LYS A 190 16.30 -6.31 16.08
CA LYS A 190 17.37 -6.71 17.00
C LYS A 190 17.98 -5.48 17.63
N LEU A 191 17.92 -5.40 18.96
CA LEU A 191 18.29 -4.22 19.74
C LEU A 191 19.62 -4.45 20.45
N THR A 192 20.61 -3.59 20.19
CA THR A 192 21.96 -3.73 20.77
C THR A 192 22.47 -2.43 21.39
N ASP A 193 23.38 -2.56 22.36
CA ASP A 193 24.15 -1.42 22.87
C ASP A 193 25.25 -0.97 21.88
N GLU A 194 26.06 0.02 22.26
CA GLU A 194 27.15 0.53 21.40
C GLU A 194 28.21 -0.53 21.07
N ARG A 195 28.41 -1.48 21.99
CA ARG A 195 29.40 -2.56 21.92
C ARG A 195 28.87 -3.79 21.19
N GLY A 196 27.60 -3.78 20.75
CA GLY A 196 26.95 -4.89 20.06
C GLY A 196 26.38 -5.96 20.99
N LYS A 197 26.31 -5.71 22.31
CA LYS A 197 25.64 -6.63 23.24
C LYS A 197 24.14 -6.59 22.96
N LEU A 198 23.53 -7.77 22.83
CA LEU A 198 22.08 -7.90 22.67
C LEU A 198 21.36 -7.44 23.93
N ILE A 199 20.43 -6.50 23.77
CA ILE A 199 19.56 -5.97 24.82
C ILE A 199 18.15 -6.57 24.72
N GLY A 200 17.67 -6.79 23.49
CA GLY A 200 16.36 -7.38 23.25
C GLY A 200 16.10 -7.66 21.77
N GLU A 201 15.02 -8.38 21.52
CA GLU A 201 14.50 -8.63 20.19
C GLU A 201 12.99 -8.37 20.19
N MET A 202 12.47 -7.84 19.10
CA MET A 202 11.04 -7.71 18.84
C MET A 202 10.73 -8.43 17.52
N THR A 203 9.52 -8.96 17.41
CA THR A 203 9.04 -9.56 16.17
C THR A 203 7.65 -9.05 15.83
N GLY A 204 7.33 -9.04 14.54
CA GLY A 204 6.03 -8.63 14.03
C GLY A 204 5.64 -9.48 12.82
N GLU A 205 4.35 -9.74 12.68
CA GLU A 205 3.81 -10.43 11.50
C GLU A 205 3.38 -9.41 10.44
N ASP A 206 2.19 -9.54 9.86
CA ASP A 206 1.68 -8.56 8.90
C ASP A 206 1.56 -7.16 9.51
N PRO A 207 1.82 -6.09 8.73
CA PRO A 207 1.65 -4.73 9.21
C PRO A 207 0.20 -4.43 9.57
N SER A 208 0.02 -3.55 10.55
CA SER A 208 -1.27 -2.93 10.87
C SER A 208 -1.80 -2.14 9.68
N MET A 209 -3.12 -2.11 9.55
CA MET A 209 -3.83 -1.49 8.42
C MET A 209 -3.29 -1.91 7.05
N LYS A 210 -2.92 -3.19 6.88
CA LYS A 210 -2.46 -3.71 5.59
C LYS A 210 -3.52 -3.56 4.50
N ILE A 211 -3.14 -2.89 3.41
CA ILE A 211 -3.97 -2.65 2.22
C ILE A 211 -3.33 -3.31 1.02
N ASP A 212 -3.79 -4.52 0.70
CA ASP A 212 -3.31 -5.29 -0.43
C ASP A 212 -3.68 -4.70 -1.80
N TYR A 213 -4.81 -3.99 -1.86
CA TYR A 213 -5.38 -3.46 -3.10
C TYR A 213 -5.88 -2.02 -2.89
N PRO A 214 -4.97 -1.02 -2.83
CA PRO A 214 -5.31 0.39 -2.69
C PRO A 214 -6.30 0.90 -3.74
N GLU A 215 -6.25 0.34 -4.95
CA GLU A 215 -7.07 0.75 -6.09
C GLU A 215 -8.57 0.48 -5.88
N ARG A 216 -8.93 -0.34 -4.87
CA ARG A 216 -10.33 -0.50 -4.44
C ARG A 216 -10.91 0.76 -3.81
N PHE A 217 -10.06 1.62 -3.27
CA PHE A 217 -10.42 2.85 -2.58
C PHE A 217 -10.29 4.06 -3.52
N ILE A 218 -9.22 4.07 -4.33
CA ILE A 218 -8.96 5.13 -5.31
C ILE A 218 -8.57 4.43 -6.61
N ALA A 219 -9.46 4.37 -7.58
CA ALA A 219 -9.25 3.60 -8.81
C ALA A 219 -7.94 3.97 -9.51
N GLU A 220 -7.61 5.26 -9.52
CA GLU A 220 -6.40 5.84 -10.13
C GLU A 220 -5.12 5.64 -9.32
N PHE A 221 -5.17 4.98 -8.16
CA PHE A 221 -3.98 4.70 -7.36
C PHE A 221 -2.95 3.89 -8.19
N PRO A 222 -1.64 4.22 -8.12
CA PRO A 222 -0.60 3.49 -8.84
C PRO A 222 -0.66 1.97 -8.61
N PRO A 223 -0.75 1.15 -9.69
CA PRO A 223 -0.92 -0.29 -9.55
C PRO A 223 0.18 -1.05 -8.80
N GLN A 224 -0.14 -2.23 -8.25
CA GLN A 224 0.81 -3.19 -7.64
C GLN A 224 1.53 -2.70 -6.38
N MET A 225 0.85 -1.89 -5.58
CA MET A 225 1.33 -1.49 -4.27
C MET A 225 0.54 -2.17 -3.14
N VAL A 226 1.24 -2.41 -2.03
CA VAL A 226 0.68 -2.81 -0.74
C VAL A 226 1.09 -1.77 0.28
N LEU A 227 0.14 -1.27 1.06
CA LEU A 227 0.40 -0.29 2.12
C LEU A 227 0.21 -0.92 3.49
N GLY A 228 0.83 -0.36 4.51
CA GLY A 228 0.62 -0.75 5.91
C GLY A 228 1.61 -0.06 6.82
N HIS A 229 1.49 -0.26 8.12
CA HIS A 229 2.48 0.26 9.06
C HIS A 229 2.74 -0.71 10.22
N TYR A 230 3.92 -0.59 10.83
CA TYR A 230 4.16 -1.18 12.15
C TYR A 230 4.16 -0.09 13.19
N ASP A 231 3.55 -0.37 14.33
CA ASP A 231 3.64 0.47 15.51
C ASP A 231 4.51 -0.28 16.52
N MET A 232 5.73 0.21 16.70
CA MET A 232 6.74 -0.39 17.57
C MET A 232 6.78 0.39 18.88
N ASP A 233 6.77 -0.31 20.01
CA ASP A 233 6.99 0.33 21.31
C ASP A 233 8.37 1.01 21.36
N LEU A 234 8.47 2.08 22.16
CA LEU A 234 9.76 2.69 22.43
C LEU A 234 10.70 1.65 23.07
N VAL A 235 11.98 1.73 22.70
CA VAL A 235 12.99 0.75 23.14
C VAL A 235 13.67 1.21 24.42
N PRO A 236 14.28 0.30 25.21
CA PRO A 236 15.04 0.68 26.40
C PRO A 236 16.12 1.73 26.10
N ASN A 237 16.38 2.61 27.07
CA ASN A 237 17.34 3.72 26.91
C ASN A 237 18.78 3.26 26.62
N GLU A 238 19.13 2.04 27.03
CA GLU A 238 20.43 1.43 26.79
C GLU A 238 20.64 1.03 25.33
N VAL A 239 19.56 0.89 24.54
CA VAL A 239 19.63 0.52 23.12
C VAL A 239 20.17 1.71 22.32
N LYS A 240 21.31 1.49 21.66
CA LYS A 240 21.94 2.50 20.80
C LYS A 240 21.89 2.14 19.33
N LYS A 241 21.84 0.86 18.99
CA LYS A 241 21.81 0.35 17.63
C LYS A 241 20.64 -0.62 17.44
N MET A 242 20.05 -0.58 16.26
CA MET A 242 18.95 -1.45 15.87
C MET A 242 19.20 -2.03 14.48
N GLU A 243 18.98 -3.32 14.34
CA GLU A 243 18.92 -4.01 13.05
C GLU A 243 17.49 -4.44 12.79
N ILE A 244 16.90 -3.91 11.72
CA ILE A 244 15.54 -4.22 11.29
C ILE A 244 15.59 -5.13 10.09
N THR A 245 14.96 -6.29 10.19
CA THR A 245 14.84 -7.24 9.09
C THR A 245 13.37 -7.42 8.71
N PHE A 246 13.04 -7.18 7.45
CA PHE A 246 11.72 -7.50 6.89
C PHE A 246 11.85 -8.65 5.92
N ASN A 247 11.13 -9.74 6.17
CA ASN A 247 10.98 -10.85 5.24
C ASN A 247 9.58 -10.78 4.63
N VAL A 248 9.52 -10.65 3.31
CA VAL A 248 8.26 -10.53 2.57
C VAL A 248 8.15 -11.74 1.65
N SER A 249 7.16 -12.59 1.90
CA SER A 249 6.80 -13.65 0.97
C SER A 249 5.68 -13.18 0.07
N SER A 250 5.78 -13.44 -1.23
CA SER A 250 4.72 -13.20 -2.21
C SER A 250 4.55 -14.41 -3.11
N ARG A 251 3.34 -14.96 -3.12
CA ARG A 251 2.98 -16.11 -3.95
C ARG A 251 2.47 -15.68 -5.32
N ALA A 252 3.10 -16.17 -6.37
CA ALA A 252 2.63 -15.99 -7.73
C ALA A 252 1.46 -16.93 -8.03
N ALA A 253 0.52 -16.46 -8.86
CA ALA A 253 -0.63 -17.25 -9.32
C ALA A 253 -0.24 -18.54 -10.06
N SER A 254 0.99 -18.64 -10.58
CA SER A 254 1.55 -19.86 -11.17
C SER A 254 2.03 -20.89 -10.15
N GLY A 255 1.96 -20.59 -8.85
CA GLY A 255 2.26 -21.49 -7.74
C GLY A 255 3.66 -21.35 -7.12
N GLY A 256 4.51 -20.45 -7.63
CA GLY A 256 5.83 -20.17 -7.05
C GLY A 256 5.79 -19.11 -5.94
N ASP A 257 6.63 -19.25 -4.92
CA ASP A 257 6.80 -18.25 -3.85
C ASP A 257 8.09 -17.45 -4.07
N ALA A 258 8.00 -16.12 -4.02
CA ALA A 258 9.13 -15.21 -3.98
C ALA A 258 9.29 -14.65 -2.58
N THR A 259 10.40 -14.94 -1.91
CA THR A 259 10.73 -14.37 -0.60
C THR A 259 11.83 -13.33 -0.76
N ALA A 260 11.51 -12.07 -0.44
CA ALA A 260 12.46 -10.98 -0.38
C ALA A 260 12.84 -10.69 1.06
N THR A 261 14.11 -10.37 1.29
CA THR A 261 14.64 -9.99 2.61
C THR A 261 15.28 -8.62 2.54
N TYR A 262 14.87 -7.73 3.45
CA TYR A 262 15.38 -6.36 3.56
C TYR A 262 15.98 -6.17 4.95
N VAL A 263 17.18 -5.62 5.02
CA VAL A 263 17.90 -5.42 6.29
C VAL A 263 18.40 -3.98 6.36
N TRP A 264 18.03 -3.28 7.44
CA TRP A 264 18.54 -1.94 7.75
C TRP A 264 19.20 -1.94 9.12
N LYS A 265 20.38 -1.31 9.20
CA LYS A 265 21.11 -1.10 10.45
C LYS A 265 21.17 0.39 10.71
N LEU A 266 20.70 0.82 11.87
CA LEU A 266 20.64 2.24 12.22
C LEU A 266 21.00 2.49 13.67
N ASP A 267 21.54 3.68 13.91
CA ASP A 267 21.65 4.24 15.25
C ASP A 267 20.27 4.70 15.70
N VAL A 268 19.82 4.20 16.85
CA VAL A 268 18.47 4.46 17.34
C VAL A 268 18.34 5.92 17.75
N PRO A 269 17.40 6.69 17.18
CA PRO A 269 17.17 8.08 17.57
C PRO A 269 16.77 8.20 19.05
N SER A 270 17.06 9.34 19.68
CA SER A 270 16.75 9.56 21.11
C SER A 270 15.26 9.46 21.42
N GLU A 271 14.42 9.93 20.50
CA GLU A 271 12.96 9.98 20.57
C GLU A 271 12.31 8.59 20.46
N TRP A 272 13.04 7.59 19.99
CA TRP A 272 12.57 6.19 19.95
C TRP A 272 12.85 5.44 21.24
N ARG A 273 13.57 6.07 22.18
CA ARG A 273 13.98 5.45 23.43
C ARG A 273 13.06 5.89 24.56
N LEU A 274 12.82 4.97 25.48
CA LEU A 274 12.18 5.22 26.75
C LEU A 274 13.02 6.19 27.60
N GLY A 275 12.35 6.88 28.52
CA GLY A 275 13.00 7.69 29.54
C GLY A 275 13.90 6.85 30.45
N ALA A 276 14.90 7.48 31.07
CA ALA A 276 15.77 6.77 32.00
C ALA A 276 14.97 6.20 33.18
N GLY A 277 15.02 4.87 33.37
CA GLY A 277 14.31 4.17 34.44
C GLY A 277 12.86 3.75 34.10
N GLU A 278 12.36 4.07 32.91
CA GLU A 278 11.09 3.52 32.43
C GLU A 278 11.24 2.05 32.06
N LYS A 279 10.23 1.25 32.40
CA LYS A 279 10.23 -0.19 32.10
C LYS A 279 9.71 -0.43 30.70
N TRP A 280 10.40 -1.32 29.98
CA TRP A 280 9.91 -1.83 28.72
C TRP A 280 8.80 -2.84 28.97
N GLU A 281 7.56 -2.43 28.70
CA GLU A 281 6.36 -3.24 28.96
C GLU A 281 6.23 -4.39 27.95
N GLY A 282 5.70 -5.54 28.39
CA GLY A 282 5.42 -6.67 27.50
C GLY A 282 6.63 -7.52 27.08
N ALA A 283 7.83 -7.20 27.56
CA ALA A 283 9.03 -7.98 27.28
C ALA A 283 9.04 -9.31 28.06
N GLU A 284 9.21 -10.43 27.35
CA GLU A 284 9.54 -11.72 27.97
C GLU A 284 11.06 -11.80 28.16
N VAL A 285 11.50 -11.83 29.43
CA VAL A 285 12.92 -12.01 29.76
C VAL A 285 13.28 -13.48 29.59
N THR A 286 14.05 -13.79 28.55
CA THR A 286 14.65 -15.11 28.36
C THR A 286 16.14 -15.02 28.64
N GLU A 287 16.63 -15.76 29.63
CA GLU A 287 18.07 -15.96 29.82
C GLU A 287 18.55 -16.95 28.74
N ARG A 288 19.14 -16.42 27.66
CA ARG A 288 19.84 -17.26 26.67
C ARG A 288 21.11 -17.82 27.31
N SER A 289 21.36 -19.11 27.11
CA SER A 289 22.56 -19.76 27.63
C SER A 289 23.83 -19.13 27.05
N GLU A 290 24.94 -19.10 27.82
CA GLU A 290 26.21 -18.46 27.38
C GLU A 290 26.74 -18.98 26.03
N GLU A 291 26.33 -20.19 25.62
CA GLU A 291 26.73 -20.85 24.37
C GLU A 291 26.08 -20.22 23.12
N GLU A 292 24.90 -19.60 23.24
CA GLU A 292 24.25 -18.85 22.14
C GLU A 292 24.73 -17.40 22.03
N ILE A 293 25.30 -16.86 23.12
CA ILE A 293 25.73 -15.46 23.23
C ILE A 293 27.16 -15.29 22.71
N ASP A 294 28.01 -16.33 22.82
CA ASP A 294 29.39 -16.33 22.36
C ASP A 294 29.76 -17.64 21.62
N PRO A 295 29.74 -17.66 20.27
CA PRO A 295 30.08 -18.86 19.51
C PRO A 295 31.54 -19.31 19.69
N SER A 296 32.41 -18.48 20.27
CA SER A 296 33.81 -18.87 20.58
C SER A 296 33.91 -19.76 21.83
N LYS A 297 32.88 -19.81 22.68
CA LYS A 297 32.82 -20.71 23.83
C LYS A 297 32.27 -22.11 23.49
N ALA A 298 31.54 -22.25 22.40
CA ALA A 298 31.04 -23.54 21.91
C ALA A 298 32.19 -24.50 21.48
N GLN A 299 33.36 -23.97 21.13
CA GLN A 299 34.53 -24.76 20.70
C GLN A 299 35.39 -25.31 21.86
N LYS A 300 34.99 -25.09 23.12
CA LYS A 300 35.77 -25.52 24.31
C LYS A 300 35.16 -26.70 25.09
N LYS A 301 34.16 -27.39 24.53
CA LYS A 301 33.64 -28.66 25.07
C LYS A 301 34.11 -29.83 24.21
#